data_AF-A0AA39TZ13-F1
#
_entry.id   AF-A0AA39TZ13-F1
#
_cell.length_a   1.000
_cell.length_b   1.000
_cell.length_c   1.000
_cell.angle_alpha   90.00
_cell.angle_beta   90.00
_cell.angle_gamma   90.00
#
_symmetry.space_group_name_H-M   'P 1'
#
loop_
_entity.id
_entity.type
_entity.pdbx_description
1 polymer ?
#
loop_
_entity_poly.entity_id
_entity_poly.type
_entity_poly.pdbx_seq_one_letter_code
_entity_poly.pdbx_strand_id
1 'polypeptide(L)'
;MLSPREVVNSQPQRPDTTSFACADFYYPTPTPQSIINGEYRGPLPHAMRVEYVPQNPRYHRKSPSLSIHFTVNGNVGPCLLAVLRKQVVIDGARNAVFEDCGWNRTKWLLDWPGLEMDCIGLWCHDVNRQPLTRDALIREIGAQIGQIMQESNAGAPKYRQSKHTPHCWRFENIDFRDIRLVSLNYYNGVWVPILAITRHQ
;
A
#
# COMPACT_ATOMS: atom_id res chain seq x y z
N MET A 1 -19.70 20.82 38.02
CA MET A 1 -19.60 19.39 37.69
C MET A 1 -20.24 19.18 36.32
N LEU A 2 -19.42 19.00 35.29
CA LEU A 2 -19.88 18.80 33.91
C LEU A 2 -19.28 17.49 33.40
N SER A 3 -20.17 16.60 32.97
CA SER A 3 -19.88 15.27 32.43
C SER A 3 -19.06 15.36 31.14
N PRO A 4 -17.96 14.60 30.97
CA PRO A 4 -17.23 14.55 29.72
C PRO A 4 -18.04 13.80 28.65
N ARG A 5 -18.26 14.45 27.50
CA ARG A 5 -18.88 13.88 26.32
C ARG A 5 -18.04 12.73 25.76
N GLU A 6 -18.72 11.65 25.43
CA GLU A 6 -18.19 10.43 24.85
C GLU A 6 -17.38 10.72 23.56
N VAL A 7 -16.12 10.31 23.58
CA VAL A 7 -15.33 10.11 22.36
C VAL A 7 -15.88 8.85 21.70
N VAL A 8 -16.55 9.01 20.56
CA VAL A 8 -17.06 7.91 19.74
C VAL A 8 -15.88 7.06 19.29
N ASN A 9 -15.65 5.99 20.05
CA ASN A 9 -14.61 5.00 19.83
C ASN A 9 -15.11 4.03 18.75
N SER A 10 -15.07 4.46 17.49
CA SER A 10 -15.32 3.57 16.36
C SER A 10 -14.05 2.76 16.13
N GLN A 11 -13.82 1.72 16.94
CA GLN A 11 -12.85 0.70 16.57
C GLN A 11 -13.36 0.03 15.29
N PRO A 12 -12.64 0.09 14.16
CA PRO A 12 -12.95 -0.84 13.08
C PRO A 12 -12.73 -2.26 13.64
N GLN A 13 -13.78 -3.09 13.54
CA GLN A 13 -13.70 -4.52 13.83
C GLN A 13 -12.42 -5.09 13.21
N ARG A 14 -11.58 -5.75 14.02
CA ARG A 14 -10.39 -6.44 13.53
C ARG A 14 -10.82 -7.42 12.43
N PRO A 15 -10.46 -7.21 11.16
CA PRO A 15 -10.61 -8.26 10.17
C PRO A 15 -9.61 -9.36 10.51
N ASP A 16 -9.92 -10.61 10.15
CA ASP A 16 -8.96 -11.70 10.16
C ASP A 16 -7.63 -11.20 9.59
N THR A 17 -6.57 -11.24 10.40
CA THR A 17 -5.33 -10.47 10.23
C THR A 17 -4.55 -10.78 8.94
N THR A 18 -5.06 -11.70 8.10
CA THR A 18 -4.44 -12.21 6.88
C THR A 18 -5.11 -11.71 5.60
N SER A 19 -6.36 -11.23 5.65
CA SER A 19 -7.06 -10.76 4.44
C SER A 19 -8.23 -9.83 4.72
N PHE A 20 -8.58 -9.01 3.72
CA PHE A 20 -9.81 -8.21 3.72
C PHE A 20 -10.49 -8.28 2.36
N ALA A 21 -11.81 -8.07 2.33
CA ALA A 21 -12.54 -7.90 1.09
C ALA A 21 -12.35 -6.46 0.60
N CYS A 22 -12.04 -6.27 -0.68
CA CYS A 22 -12.11 -4.95 -1.31
C CYS A 22 -12.88 -5.04 -2.62
N ALA A 23 -13.71 -4.03 -2.87
CA ALA A 23 -14.42 -3.88 -4.12
C ALA A 23 -13.58 -2.99 -5.03
N ASP A 24 -12.98 -3.58 -6.07
CA ASP A 24 -12.55 -2.84 -7.26
C ASP A 24 -13.56 -3.09 -8.37
N PHE A 25 -13.86 -2.04 -9.14
CA PHE A 25 -14.76 -2.12 -10.28
C PHE A 25 -13.98 -2.66 -11.49
N TYR A 26 -14.25 -3.91 -11.89
CA TYR A 26 -13.73 -4.47 -13.13
C TYR A 26 -14.60 -4.00 -14.31
N TYR A 27 -13.98 -3.47 -15.35
CA TYR A 27 -14.64 -3.15 -16.61
C TYR A 27 -14.44 -4.31 -17.58
N PRO A 28 -15.40 -5.25 -17.72
CA PRO A 28 -15.34 -6.21 -18.80
C PRO A 28 -15.33 -5.45 -20.12
N THR A 29 -14.41 -5.79 -21.02
CA THR A 29 -14.40 -5.22 -22.37
C THR A 29 -15.73 -5.58 -23.03
N PRO A 30 -16.57 -4.60 -23.40
CA PRO A 30 -17.85 -4.90 -24.03
C PRO A 30 -17.61 -5.60 -25.36
N THR A 31 -18.39 -6.64 -25.64
CA THR A 31 -18.48 -7.19 -27.00
C THR A 31 -19.50 -6.36 -27.77
N PRO A 32 -19.35 -6.22 -29.11
CA PRO A 32 -20.35 -5.52 -29.93
C PRO A 32 -21.76 -6.08 -29.71
N GLN A 33 -21.89 -7.40 -29.57
CA GLN A 33 -23.16 -8.08 -29.26
C GLN A 33 -23.77 -7.66 -27.92
N SER A 34 -22.98 -7.52 -26.85
CA SER A 34 -23.53 -7.17 -25.53
C SER A 34 -24.01 -5.73 -25.44
N ILE A 35 -23.46 -4.83 -26.27
CA ILE A 35 -23.96 -3.47 -26.44
C ILE A 35 -25.29 -3.49 -27.20
N ILE A 36 -25.34 -4.19 -28.34
CA ILE A 36 -26.52 -4.24 -29.22
C ILE A 36 -27.73 -4.86 -28.51
N ASN A 37 -27.51 -5.90 -27.70
CA ASN A 37 -28.58 -6.60 -27.00
C ASN A 37 -28.97 -5.94 -25.66
N GLY A 38 -28.32 -4.85 -25.26
CA GLY A 38 -28.54 -4.20 -23.96
C GLY A 38 -28.09 -5.04 -22.75
N GLU A 39 -27.26 -6.05 -22.97
CA GLU A 39 -26.78 -6.97 -21.93
C GLU A 39 -25.54 -6.45 -21.19
N TYR A 40 -24.90 -5.40 -21.70
CA TYR A 40 -23.77 -4.78 -21.02
C TYR A 40 -24.21 -4.11 -19.72
N ARG A 41 -23.90 -4.76 -18.59
CA ARG A 41 -24.31 -4.32 -17.25
C ARG A 41 -23.35 -3.33 -16.58
N GLY A 42 -22.36 -2.82 -17.30
CA GLY A 42 -21.33 -1.96 -16.73
C GLY A 42 -20.37 -2.73 -15.81
N PRO A 43 -19.63 -2.04 -14.93
CA PRO A 43 -18.65 -2.66 -14.08
C PRO A 43 -19.29 -3.64 -13.10
N LEU A 44 -18.82 -4.88 -13.11
CA LEU A 44 -19.26 -5.92 -12.17
C LEU A 44 -18.34 -5.92 -10.94
N PRO A 45 -18.88 -6.01 -9.72
CA PRO A 45 -18.05 -6.21 -8.54
C PRO A 45 -17.42 -7.60 -8.63
N HIS A 46 -16.11 -7.64 -8.85
CA HIS A 46 -15.36 -8.89 -8.75
C HIS A 46 -15.02 -9.08 -7.27
N ALA A 47 -15.41 -10.21 -6.68
CA ALA A 47 -15.02 -10.55 -5.32
C ALA A 47 -13.51 -10.83 -5.31
N MET A 48 -12.70 -9.80 -5.10
CA MET A 48 -11.26 -9.92 -5.01
C MET A 48 -10.87 -10.23 -3.58
N ARG A 49 -10.03 -11.25 -3.39
CA ARG A 49 -9.43 -11.54 -2.10
C ARG A 49 -8.17 -10.71 -1.96
N VAL A 50 -8.12 -9.81 -0.98
CA VAL A 50 -6.89 -9.06 -0.68
C VAL A 50 -6.16 -9.75 0.46
N GLU A 51 -4.94 -10.18 0.21
CA GLU A 51 -4.09 -10.91 1.16
C GLU A 51 -2.95 -10.02 1.65
N TYR A 52 -2.76 -9.87 2.96
CA TYR A 52 -1.64 -9.10 3.49
C TYR A 52 -0.31 -9.80 3.23
N VAL A 53 0.71 -9.02 2.85
CA VAL A 53 2.08 -9.53 2.74
C VAL A 53 2.59 -9.89 4.14
N PRO A 54 3.12 -11.12 4.35
CA PRO A 54 3.65 -11.52 5.64
C PRO A 54 4.79 -10.61 6.09
N GLN A 55 4.69 -10.14 7.34
CA GLN A 55 5.71 -9.28 7.94
C GLN A 55 6.67 -10.07 8.80
N ASN A 56 7.90 -9.56 8.91
CA ASN A 56 8.87 -10.06 9.87
C ASN A 56 8.31 -9.92 11.30
N PRO A 57 8.43 -10.95 12.16
CA PRO A 57 7.94 -10.92 13.55
C PRO A 57 8.38 -9.70 14.36
N ARG A 58 9.53 -9.09 14.02
CA ARG A 58 10.03 -7.88 14.69
C ARG A 58 9.11 -6.66 14.54
N TYR A 59 8.32 -6.60 13.48
CA TYR A 59 7.35 -5.52 13.21
C TYR A 59 5.93 -5.94 13.58
N HIS A 60 5.58 -7.21 13.42
CA HIS A 60 4.24 -7.73 13.73
C HIS A 60 3.87 -7.66 15.23
N ARG A 61 4.85 -7.83 16.12
CA ARG A 61 4.58 -7.90 17.59
C ARG A 61 4.62 -6.55 18.31
N LYS A 62 5.08 -5.49 17.64
CA LYS A 62 5.19 -4.15 18.24
C LYS A 62 4.06 -3.28 17.71
N SER A 63 3.42 -2.51 18.58
CA SER A 63 2.55 -1.44 18.10
C SER A 63 3.42 -0.36 17.45
N PRO A 64 3.08 0.12 16.24
CA PRO A 64 3.78 1.24 15.64
C PRO A 64 3.59 2.49 16.49
N SER A 65 4.62 3.35 16.56
CA SER A 65 4.49 4.63 17.27
C SER A 65 3.80 5.70 16.43
N LEU A 66 3.85 5.58 15.10
CA LEU A 66 3.13 6.41 14.14
C LEU A 66 2.64 5.54 12.99
N SER A 67 1.46 5.86 12.44
CA SER A 67 0.89 5.17 11.29
C SER A 67 0.25 6.16 10.33
N ILE A 68 0.53 5.99 9.04
CA ILE A 68 -0.08 6.75 7.95
C ILE A 68 -0.90 5.76 7.13
N HIS A 69 -2.22 5.90 7.16
CA HIS A 69 -3.12 5.04 6.39
C HIS A 69 -3.41 5.65 5.02
N PHE A 70 -3.49 4.81 4.01
CA PHE A 70 -3.82 5.21 2.65
C PHE A 70 -5.17 4.63 2.26
N THR A 71 -6.08 5.51 1.86
CA THR A 71 -7.44 5.15 1.45
C THR A 71 -7.85 5.93 0.21
N VAL A 72 -8.81 5.39 -0.55
CA VAL A 72 -9.45 6.06 -1.69
C VAL A 72 -10.96 5.94 -1.50
N ASN A 73 -11.66 7.06 -1.32
CA ASN A 73 -13.08 7.08 -1.03
C ASN A 73 -13.44 6.19 0.18
N GLY A 74 -12.60 6.20 1.22
CA GLY A 74 -12.73 5.38 2.42
C GLY A 74 -12.30 3.92 2.27
N ASN A 75 -11.97 3.45 1.07
CA ASN A 75 -11.49 2.08 0.85
C ASN A 75 -9.99 1.97 1.13
N VAL A 76 -9.60 0.98 1.94
CA VAL A 76 -8.23 0.77 2.39
C VAL A 76 -7.35 0.16 1.29
N GLY A 77 -6.11 0.64 1.21
CA GLY A 77 -5.08 0.01 0.39
C GLY A 77 -5.26 0.29 -1.09
N PRO A 78 -5.04 1.52 -1.56
CA PRO A 78 -5.03 1.82 -3.00
C PRO A 78 -4.01 0.96 -3.75
N CYS A 79 -4.39 0.54 -4.96
CA CYS A 79 -3.49 -0.07 -5.94
C CYS A 79 -2.35 0.91 -6.28
N LEU A 80 -1.10 0.48 -6.09
CA LEU A 80 0.07 1.32 -6.34
C LEU A 80 0.13 1.79 -7.80
N LEU A 81 -0.18 0.92 -8.76
CA LEU A 81 -0.15 1.30 -10.16
C LEU A 81 -1.18 2.38 -10.49
N ALA A 82 -2.39 2.29 -9.94
CA ALA A 82 -3.43 3.29 -10.14
C ALA A 82 -3.00 4.66 -9.58
N VAL A 83 -2.35 4.66 -8.41
CA VAL A 83 -1.79 5.87 -7.81
C VAL A 83 -0.70 6.47 -8.69
N LEU A 84 0.30 5.67 -9.10
CA LEU A 84 1.40 6.14 -9.95
C LEU A 84 0.90 6.69 -11.30
N ARG A 85 -0.13 6.07 -11.89
CA ARG A 85 -0.78 6.54 -13.12
C ARG A 85 -1.71 7.73 -12.93
N LYS A 86 -1.85 8.28 -11.71
CA LYS A 86 -2.77 9.38 -11.38
C LYS A 86 -4.23 9.06 -11.72
N GLN A 87 -4.61 7.78 -11.67
CA GLN A 87 -5.98 7.33 -11.96
C GLN A 87 -6.90 7.44 -10.74
N VAL A 88 -6.33 7.56 -9.54
CA VAL A 88 -7.06 7.72 -8.28
C VAL A 88 -6.49 8.88 -7.46
N VAL A 89 -7.32 9.44 -6.59
CA VAL A 89 -6.94 10.49 -5.63
C VAL A 89 -7.05 9.90 -4.22
N ILE A 90 -5.96 10.00 -3.45
CA ILE A 90 -5.91 9.49 -2.07
C ILE A 90 -6.66 10.43 -1.12
N ASP A 91 -7.33 9.87 -0.12
CA ASP A 91 -8.01 10.66 0.91
C ASP A 91 -6.99 11.45 1.74
N GLY A 92 -7.21 12.76 1.87
CA GLY A 92 -6.26 13.68 2.48
C GLY A 92 -4.95 13.80 1.69
N ALA A 93 -5.00 13.67 0.35
CA ALA A 93 -3.85 13.78 -0.56
C ALA A 93 -2.92 14.97 -0.26
N ARG A 94 -3.49 16.12 0.15
CA ARG A 94 -2.75 17.37 0.43
C ARG A 94 -2.22 17.48 1.86
N ASN A 95 -2.53 16.53 2.74
CA ASN A 95 -2.07 16.57 4.13
C ASN A 95 -0.56 16.44 4.17
N ALA A 96 0.10 17.36 4.86
CA ALA A 96 1.53 17.29 5.15
C ALA A 96 1.78 16.16 6.16
N VAL A 97 2.58 15.17 5.79
CA VAL A 97 2.65 13.91 6.55
C VAL A 97 3.62 13.98 7.72
N PHE A 98 4.69 14.77 7.58
CA PHE A 98 5.81 14.83 8.53
C PHE A 98 5.95 16.20 9.21
N GLU A 99 5.03 17.13 8.95
CA GLU A 99 5.12 18.51 9.43
C GLU A 99 5.25 18.57 10.96
N ASP A 100 4.39 17.84 11.67
CA ASP A 100 4.40 17.78 13.14
C ASP A 100 5.61 17.03 13.74
N CYS A 101 6.37 16.30 12.92
CA CYS A 101 7.52 15.53 13.37
C CYS A 101 8.82 16.34 13.41
N GLY A 102 8.88 17.48 12.71
CA GLY A 102 10.09 18.31 12.60
C GLY A 102 11.29 17.60 11.94
N TRP A 103 11.05 16.54 11.16
CA TRP A 103 12.10 15.79 10.49
C TRP A 103 12.42 16.37 9.13
N ASN A 104 13.71 16.58 8.83
CA ASN A 104 14.16 16.92 7.48
C ASN A 104 14.28 15.68 6.58
N ARG A 105 14.73 14.57 7.16
CA ARG A 105 14.96 13.29 6.49
C ARG A 105 14.63 12.15 7.43
N THR A 106 14.05 11.09 6.89
CA THR A 106 13.80 9.84 7.59
C THR A 106 14.25 8.66 6.72
N LYS A 107 13.87 7.44 7.09
CA LYS A 107 14.19 6.24 6.34
C LYS A 107 13.06 5.22 6.40
N TRP A 108 12.97 4.42 5.36
CA TRP A 108 12.00 3.34 5.26
C TRP A 108 12.68 2.05 4.80
N LEU A 109 12.01 0.93 5.02
CA LEU A 109 12.48 -0.39 4.63
C LEU A 109 11.31 -1.19 4.06
N LEU A 110 11.52 -1.82 2.89
CA LEU A 110 10.56 -2.79 2.37
C LEU A 110 10.73 -4.12 3.11
N ASP A 111 9.77 -4.43 3.99
CA ASP A 111 9.69 -5.74 4.64
C ASP A 111 8.90 -6.67 3.74
N TRP A 112 9.59 -7.58 3.05
CA TRP A 112 9.00 -8.52 2.11
C TRP A 112 9.58 -9.91 2.30
N PRO A 113 8.79 -10.99 2.17
CA PRO A 113 9.26 -12.36 2.38
C PRO A 113 10.55 -12.67 1.61
N GLY A 114 11.58 -13.04 2.38
CA GLY A 114 12.90 -13.42 1.88
C GLY A 114 13.70 -12.31 1.20
N LEU A 115 13.27 -11.04 1.27
CA LEU A 115 14.06 -9.89 0.85
C LEU A 115 14.85 -9.34 2.03
N GLU A 116 16.18 -9.28 1.89
CA GLU A 116 17.05 -8.57 2.82
C GLU A 116 17.64 -7.35 2.11
N MET A 117 17.43 -6.17 2.68
CA MET A 117 17.92 -4.93 2.11
C MET A 117 18.17 -3.88 3.19
N ASP A 118 18.98 -2.88 2.84
CA ASP A 118 19.21 -1.71 3.69
C ASP A 118 18.02 -0.75 3.66
N CYS A 119 17.93 0.09 4.68
CA CYS A 119 16.95 1.17 4.70
C CYS A 119 17.23 2.18 3.57
N ILE A 120 16.16 2.66 2.93
CA ILE A 120 16.22 3.72 1.94
C ILE A 120 15.88 5.05 2.62
N GLY A 121 16.69 6.08 2.35
CA GLY A 121 16.43 7.42 2.84
C GLY A 121 15.20 8.04 2.18
N LEU A 122 14.37 8.72 2.98
CA LEU A 122 13.16 9.39 2.54
C LEU A 122 13.24 10.87 2.94
N TRP A 123 13.07 11.75 1.97
CA TRP A 123 12.98 13.18 2.24
C TRP A 123 11.60 13.52 2.80
N CYS A 124 11.56 14.34 3.86
CA CYS A 124 10.30 14.77 4.46
C CYS A 124 9.71 16.02 3.80
N HIS A 125 10.42 16.58 2.82
CA HIS A 125 10.06 17.78 2.08
C HIS A 125 10.28 17.56 0.58
N ASP A 126 9.57 18.31 -0.25
CA ASP A 126 9.76 18.34 -1.69
C ASP A 126 10.98 19.18 -2.10
N VAL A 127 11.23 19.28 -3.42
CA VAL A 127 12.33 20.07 -4.00
C VAL A 127 12.23 21.58 -3.70
N ASN A 128 11.04 22.07 -3.35
CA ASN A 128 10.77 23.46 -3.00
C ASN A 128 10.75 23.68 -1.48
N ARG A 129 11.23 22.69 -0.70
CA ARG A 129 11.23 22.65 0.78
C ARG A 129 9.83 22.67 1.42
N GLN A 130 8.77 22.41 0.65
CA GLN A 130 7.43 22.26 1.21
C GLN A 130 7.30 20.89 1.86
N PRO A 131 6.55 20.76 2.97
CA PRO A 131 6.31 19.46 3.59
C PRO A 131 5.77 18.43 2.60
N LEU A 132 6.29 17.20 2.66
CA LEU A 132 5.86 16.14 1.76
C LEU A 132 4.38 15.81 2.02
N THR A 133 3.58 15.87 0.96
CA THR A 133 2.15 15.57 1.03
C THR A 133 1.91 14.06 1.04
N ARG A 134 0.73 13.65 1.50
CA ARG A 134 0.34 12.23 1.52
C ARG A 134 0.35 11.59 0.13
N ASP A 135 -0.12 12.31 -0.89
CA ASP A 135 -0.08 11.85 -2.28
C ASP A 135 1.37 11.73 -2.80
N ALA A 136 2.23 12.70 -2.50
CA ALA A 136 3.64 12.63 -2.87
C ALA A 136 4.34 11.44 -2.19
N LEU A 137 4.08 11.21 -0.90
CA LEU A 137 4.66 10.10 -0.14
C LEU A 137 4.29 8.73 -0.72
N ILE A 138 3.01 8.47 -0.99
CA ILE A 138 2.62 7.16 -1.57
C ILE A 138 3.21 6.95 -2.95
N ARG A 139 3.35 8.00 -3.77
CA ARG A 139 3.97 7.91 -5.10
C ARG A 139 5.46 7.58 -4.99
N GLU A 140 6.17 8.26 -4.09
CA GLU A 140 7.58 8.02 -3.82
C GLU A 140 7.81 6.55 -3.39
N ILE A 141 7.08 6.09 -2.37
CA ILE A 141 7.17 4.70 -1.88
C ILE A 141 6.76 3.71 -2.97
N GLY A 142 5.66 3.97 -3.67
CA GLY A 142 5.16 3.10 -4.74
C GLY A 142 6.13 2.95 -5.90
N ALA A 143 6.75 4.05 -6.35
CA ALA A 143 7.74 4.04 -7.42
C ALA A 143 8.99 3.25 -7.01
N GLN A 144 9.48 3.46 -5.78
CA GLN A 144 10.65 2.74 -5.26
C GLN A 144 10.36 1.24 -5.10
N ILE A 145 9.16 0.84 -4.64
CA ILE A 145 8.75 -0.58 -4.61
C ILE A 145 8.76 -1.18 -6.01
N GLY A 146 8.17 -0.48 -6.99
CA GLY A 146 8.18 -0.94 -8.39
C GLY A 146 9.58 -1.12 -8.95
N GLN A 147 10.50 -0.18 -8.64
CA GLN A 147 11.90 -0.29 -9.01
C GLN A 147 12.59 -1.48 -8.34
N ILE A 148 12.39 -1.69 -7.04
CA ILE A 148 12.96 -2.85 -6.30
C ILE A 148 12.52 -4.17 -6.95
N MET A 149 11.23 -4.31 -7.28
CA MET A 149 10.70 -5.50 -7.94
C MET A 149 11.31 -5.71 -9.31
N GLN A 150 11.40 -4.66 -10.12
CA GLN A 150 11.99 -4.72 -11.46
C GLN A 150 13.46 -5.14 -11.41
N GLU A 151 14.24 -4.52 -10.52
CA GLU A 151 15.66 -4.85 -10.35
C GLU A 151 15.86 -6.27 -9.79
N SER A 152 15.00 -6.71 -8.87
CA SER A 152 15.02 -8.08 -8.36
C SER A 152 14.77 -9.10 -9.47
N ASN A 153 13.75 -8.87 -10.31
CA ASN A 153 13.43 -9.72 -11.46
C ASN A 153 14.53 -9.71 -12.53
N ALA A 154 15.29 -8.61 -12.63
CA ALA A 154 16.49 -8.53 -13.46
C ALA A 154 17.73 -9.22 -12.83
N GLY A 155 17.59 -9.79 -11.63
CA GLY A 155 18.65 -10.52 -10.94
C GLY A 155 19.64 -9.65 -10.16
N ALA A 156 19.30 -8.39 -9.90
CA ALA A 156 20.15 -7.47 -9.16
C ALA A 156 20.51 -8.04 -7.77
N PRO A 157 21.80 -8.20 -7.43
CA PRO A 157 22.22 -8.82 -6.17
C PRO A 157 21.65 -8.13 -4.93
N LYS A 158 21.50 -6.80 -4.98
CA LYS A 158 21.00 -5.96 -3.89
C LYS A 158 19.56 -6.28 -3.48
N TYR A 159 18.72 -6.74 -4.40
CA TYR A 159 17.31 -7.02 -4.15
C TYR A 159 16.96 -8.49 -4.39
N ARG A 160 17.96 -9.36 -4.31
CA ARG A 160 17.77 -10.79 -4.50
C ARG A 160 16.97 -11.38 -3.34
N GLN A 161 15.85 -12.02 -3.65
CA GLN A 161 15.10 -12.79 -2.64
C GLN A 161 15.80 -14.13 -2.35
N SER A 162 15.67 -14.59 -1.10
CA SER A 162 16.13 -15.89 -0.66
C SER A 162 15.50 -17.02 -1.49
N LYS A 163 16.26 -18.07 -1.77
CA LYS A 163 15.77 -19.27 -2.48
C LYS A 163 14.63 -19.97 -1.70
N HIS A 164 14.58 -19.78 -0.39
CA HIS A 164 13.54 -20.34 0.49
C HIS A 164 12.25 -19.51 0.54
N THR A 165 12.19 -18.39 -0.18
CA THR A 165 10.98 -17.58 -0.28
C THR A 165 9.86 -18.42 -0.91
N PRO A 166 8.68 -18.54 -0.25
CA PRO A 166 7.54 -19.24 -0.83
C PRO A 166 7.17 -18.65 -2.19
N HIS A 167 6.85 -19.51 -3.16
CA HIS A 167 6.61 -19.11 -4.55
C HIS A 167 5.57 -18.00 -4.69
N CYS A 168 4.49 -18.03 -3.89
CA CYS A 168 3.43 -17.03 -3.92
C CYS A 168 3.84 -15.62 -3.46
N TRP A 169 5.04 -15.47 -2.88
CA TRP A 169 5.63 -14.21 -2.42
C TRP A 169 6.90 -13.81 -3.17
N ARG A 170 7.25 -14.52 -4.26
CA ARG A 170 8.36 -14.09 -5.11
C ARG A 170 7.90 -12.97 -6.04
N PHE A 171 8.74 -11.97 -6.24
CA PHE A 171 8.43 -10.83 -7.12
C PHE A 171 8.17 -11.27 -8.56
N GLU A 172 8.79 -12.36 -9.02
CA GLU A 172 8.55 -12.95 -10.35
C GLU A 172 7.10 -13.45 -10.55
N ASN A 173 6.39 -13.75 -9.45
CA ASN A 173 5.02 -14.30 -9.45
C ASN A 173 3.96 -13.28 -9.00
N ILE A 174 4.34 -12.01 -8.81
CA ILE A 174 3.43 -10.96 -8.36
C ILE A 174 3.45 -9.82 -9.37
N ASP A 175 2.29 -9.52 -9.93
CA ASP A 175 2.13 -8.34 -10.75
C ASP A 175 2.07 -7.10 -9.87
N PHE A 176 2.80 -6.05 -10.27
CA PHE A 176 2.76 -4.76 -9.58
C PHE A 176 1.36 -4.14 -9.55
N ARG A 177 0.49 -4.49 -10.53
CA ARG A 177 -0.95 -4.13 -10.56
C ARG A 177 -1.72 -4.61 -9.34
N ASP A 178 -1.31 -5.72 -8.76
CA ASP A 178 -2.03 -6.36 -7.67
C ASP A 178 -1.59 -5.83 -6.31
N ILE A 179 -0.50 -5.05 -6.26
CA ILE A 179 0.06 -4.51 -5.02
C ILE A 179 -0.73 -3.30 -4.56
N ARG A 180 -1.13 -3.38 -3.29
CA ARG A 180 -1.85 -2.34 -2.56
C ARG A 180 -0.99 -1.86 -1.39
N LEU A 181 -0.90 -0.54 -1.22
CA LEU A 181 -0.23 0.06 -0.05
C LEU A 181 -1.28 0.45 0.99
N VAL A 182 -1.36 -0.30 2.08
CA VAL A 182 -2.38 -0.16 3.12
C VAL A 182 -2.01 0.96 4.10
N SER A 183 -0.79 0.91 4.63
CA SER A 183 -0.28 1.95 5.51
C SER A 183 1.24 2.02 5.47
N LEU A 184 1.80 3.07 6.07
CA LEU A 184 3.21 3.19 6.39
C LEU A 184 3.32 3.32 7.91
N ASN A 185 4.01 2.37 8.55
CA ASN A 185 4.07 2.25 10.01
C ASN A 185 5.49 2.51 10.52
N TYR A 186 5.63 3.32 11.57
CA TYR A 186 6.92 3.68 12.14
C TYR A 186 7.29 2.77 13.31
N TYR A 187 8.42 2.08 13.19
CA TYR A 187 8.98 1.18 14.20
C TYR A 187 10.45 1.50 14.47
N ASN A 188 10.79 1.84 15.71
CA ASN A 188 12.18 2.00 16.17
C ASN A 188 13.08 2.81 15.21
N GLY A 189 12.58 3.93 14.65
CA GLY A 189 13.38 4.78 13.76
C GLY A 189 13.28 4.47 12.26
N VAL A 190 12.39 3.55 11.85
CA VAL A 190 12.23 3.14 10.44
C VAL A 190 10.75 3.04 10.08
N TRP A 191 10.38 3.56 8.91
CA TRP A 191 9.07 3.35 8.31
C TRP A 191 9.01 2.02 7.55
N VAL A 192 7.95 1.25 7.77
CA VAL A 192 7.73 -0.05 7.10
C VAL A 192 6.36 -0.03 6.44
N PRO A 193 6.27 -0.23 5.11
CA PRO A 193 5.00 -0.27 4.42
C PRO A 193 4.25 -1.55 4.76
N ILE A 194 2.97 -1.43 5.01
CA ILE A 194 2.03 -2.54 5.09
C ILE A 194 1.45 -2.73 3.70
N LEU A 195 1.79 -3.86 3.08
CA LEU A 195 1.37 -4.19 1.73
C LEU A 195 0.34 -5.30 1.75
N ALA A 196 -0.51 -5.30 0.73
CA ALA A 196 -1.42 -6.40 0.45
C ALA A 196 -1.47 -6.68 -1.05
N ILE A 197 -1.84 -7.90 -1.41
CA ILE A 197 -1.91 -8.40 -2.78
C ILE A 197 -3.35 -8.76 -3.11
N THR A 198 -3.84 -8.21 -4.21
CA THR A 198 -5.12 -8.59 -4.81
C THR A 198 -4.93 -9.94 -5.51
N ARG A 199 -5.66 -10.96 -5.07
CA ARG A 199 -5.66 -12.28 -5.70
C ARG A 199 -6.94 -12.42 -6.54
N HIS A 200 -6.75 -12.58 -7.84
CA HIS A 200 -7.82 -12.93 -8.77
C HIS A 200 -8.08 -14.44 -8.65
N GLN A 201 -9.33 -14.83 -8.39
CA GLN A 201 -9.76 -16.24 -8.35
C GLN A 201 -10.16 -16.73 -9.73
#